data_AF-A0A9D1AA11-F1
#
_entry.id   AF-A0A9D1AA11-F1
#
_cell.length_a   1.000
_cell.length_b   1.000
_cell.length_c   1.000
_cell.angle_alpha   90.00
_cell.angle_beta   90.00
_cell.angle_gamma   90.00
#
_symmetry.space_group_name_H-M   'P 1'
#
loop_
_entity.id
_entity.type
_entity.pdbx_description
1 polymer ?
#
loop_
_entity_poly.entity_id
_entity_poly.type
_entity_poly.pdbx_seq_one_letter_code
_entity_poly.pdbx_strand_id
1 'polypeptide(L)'
;MIKHWQSMQDYKCFFLNSKVSFDSSERTRLHTDLWIPWQKLHLFDTDIAMGVLLPFYSSTGRPAKNQPQILRSFILFFLLVSMGLTPPSLTLWVSRLSHDRVLAALIGCPPDSLPPLGSYFDFMDRLWIHAATDLYSRKKLLPASWNSSRPDRPNGKHQKAVERSINITERIASRILNHKEILFNFEARLQAFFYHVAVLPSIRCGVIPSAPLTVSGDGTAVHTHANSRGKHTKEQRASLSPEELSTAPRHYSDPDASWGWDSALDKYYFGYTLFQLSCYNSSLCTDVPLLLRFTSAKRHDSVSFLTAFQEMEKHMPGLSVKNMCLDSAMDNMPTYRLLKERGISAFIDLNTKCGRPKTIPDTIRIDKNGTPLCDAGLPMVPNGQDRRTGYLMWRCPFGKDHGSKCSRICSNAKYGRVIKTRPEWDIRLYTDVPRGTAAYKRIYRQRTATERINNRILNDYGLHHMMIHRKDHYSFYATMIGICIHLDARFKQQTAV
;
A
#
# COMPACT_ATOMS: atom_id res chain seq x y z
N MET A 1 3.67 8.14 -30.28
CA MET A 1 4.37 6.89 -30.65
C MET A 1 5.71 6.76 -29.94
N ILE A 2 6.03 5.58 -29.40
CA ILE A 2 7.42 5.23 -29.04
C ILE A 2 8.11 4.78 -30.33
N LYS A 3 9.01 5.60 -30.88
CA LYS A 3 9.85 5.21 -32.03
C LYS A 3 11.25 4.76 -31.63
N HIS A 4 11.79 5.38 -30.59
CA HIS A 4 13.13 5.12 -30.09
C HIS A 4 13.04 4.83 -28.60
N TRP A 5 13.72 3.77 -28.18
CA TRP A 5 13.88 3.40 -26.78
C TRP A 5 15.36 3.12 -26.56
N GLN A 6 15.99 3.87 -25.64
CA GLN A 6 17.36 3.58 -25.26
C GLN A 6 17.37 2.29 -24.43
N SER A 7 17.84 1.20 -25.04
CA SER A 7 17.92 -0.09 -24.36
C SER A 7 18.81 -0.02 -23.13
N MET A 8 18.69 -0.99 -22.23
CA MET A 8 19.62 -1.10 -21.10
C MET A 8 21.07 -1.26 -21.57
N GLN A 9 21.31 -1.93 -22.70
CA GLN A 9 22.65 -2.04 -23.27
C GLN A 9 23.18 -0.69 -23.77
N ASP A 10 22.36 0.06 -24.52
CA ASP A 10 22.74 1.38 -25.03
C ASP A 10 22.99 2.37 -23.89
N TYR A 11 22.18 2.32 -22.84
CA TYR A 11 22.36 3.12 -21.63
C TYR A 11 23.71 2.83 -20.96
N LYS A 12 24.10 1.56 -20.84
CA LYS A 12 25.40 1.17 -20.26
C LYS A 12 26.56 1.71 -21.10
N CYS A 13 26.52 1.53 -22.41
CA CYS A 13 27.52 2.07 -23.33
C CYS A 13 27.61 3.60 -23.23
N PHE A 14 26.47 4.28 -23.25
CA PHE A 14 26.37 5.73 -23.11
C PHE A 14 27.00 6.23 -21.80
N PHE A 15 26.69 5.58 -20.67
CA PHE A 15 27.21 5.97 -19.37
C PHE A 15 28.73 5.74 -19.26
N LEU A 16 29.24 4.61 -19.77
CA LEU A 16 30.68 4.34 -19.80
C LEU A 16 31.44 5.40 -20.61
N ASN A 17 30.92 5.77 -21.78
CA ASN A 17 31.51 6.82 -22.61
C ASN A 17 31.46 8.19 -21.90
N SER A 18 30.35 8.51 -21.23
CA SER A 18 30.21 9.75 -20.45
C SER A 18 31.20 9.80 -19.29
N LYS A 19 31.47 8.67 -18.63
CA LYS A 19 32.42 8.59 -17.52
C LYS A 19 33.86 8.97 -17.92
N VAL A 20 34.24 8.70 -19.16
CA VAL A 20 35.58 9.06 -19.69
C VAL A 20 35.76 10.58 -19.73
N SER A 21 34.72 11.33 -20.06
CA SER A 21 34.79 12.81 -20.18
C SER A 21 34.62 13.56 -18.86
N PHE A 22 34.32 12.88 -17.75
CA PHE A 22 34.24 13.51 -16.43
C PHE A 22 35.61 13.96 -15.93
N ASP A 23 35.64 15.11 -15.27
CA ASP A 23 36.86 15.57 -14.58
C ASP A 23 37.07 14.84 -13.23
N SER A 24 38.16 15.16 -12.53
CA SER A 24 38.49 14.54 -11.25
C SER A 24 37.41 14.76 -10.19
N SER A 25 36.83 15.96 -10.11
CA SER A 25 35.81 16.31 -9.11
C SER A 25 34.53 15.51 -9.32
N GLU A 26 34.14 15.32 -10.58
CA GLU A 26 32.94 14.60 -10.98
C GLU A 26 33.08 13.10 -10.75
N ARG A 27 34.24 12.53 -11.06
CA ARG A 27 34.53 11.13 -10.75
C ARG A 27 34.52 10.90 -9.25
N THR A 28 35.08 11.81 -8.46
CA THR A 28 35.01 11.74 -6.99
C THR A 28 33.57 11.76 -6.52
N ARG A 29 32.74 12.71 -6.99
CA ARG A 29 31.30 12.78 -6.63
C ARG A 29 30.53 11.52 -7.04
N LEU A 30 30.84 10.97 -8.22
CA LEU A 30 30.23 9.72 -8.68
C LEU A 30 30.56 8.55 -7.74
N HIS A 31 31.80 8.45 -7.27
CA HIS A 31 32.27 7.34 -6.45
C HIS A 31 31.99 7.50 -4.94
N THR A 32 31.63 8.70 -4.50
CA THR A 32 31.30 9.01 -3.09
C THR A 32 29.79 9.08 -2.89
N ASP A 33 29.15 10.14 -3.37
CA ASP A 33 27.75 10.44 -3.08
C ASP A 33 26.77 9.66 -3.97
N LEU A 34 27.13 9.43 -5.23
CA LEU A 34 26.20 8.93 -6.25
C LEU A 34 26.38 7.45 -6.59
N TRP A 35 27.37 6.77 -5.99
CA TRP A 35 27.72 5.40 -6.34
C TRP A 35 26.58 4.43 -6.01
N ILE A 36 26.06 4.49 -4.79
CA ILE A 36 24.96 3.64 -4.33
C ILE A 36 23.66 3.92 -5.12
N PRO A 37 23.20 5.18 -5.29
CA PRO A 37 22.07 5.49 -6.17
C PRO A 37 22.23 4.94 -7.59
N TRP A 38 23.42 5.08 -8.17
CA TRP A 38 23.70 4.57 -9.51
C TRP A 38 23.64 3.03 -9.57
N GLN A 39 24.23 2.33 -8.59
CA GLN A 39 24.15 0.87 -8.53
C GLN A 39 22.70 0.39 -8.45
N LYS A 40 21.88 1.03 -7.61
CA LYS A 40 20.44 0.74 -7.51
C LYS A 40 19.69 1.05 -8.80
N LEU A 41 20.00 2.17 -9.45
CA LEU A 41 19.41 2.55 -10.74
C LEU A 41 19.78 1.56 -11.85
N HIS A 42 20.98 0.97 -11.80
CA HIS A 42 21.41 -0.06 -12.75
C HIS A 42 20.60 -1.37 -12.64
N LEU A 43 20.00 -1.63 -11.47
CA LEU A 43 19.10 -2.77 -11.24
C LEU A 43 17.67 -2.52 -11.76
N PHE A 44 17.39 -1.31 -12.24
CA PHE A 44 16.11 -0.95 -12.82
C PHE A 44 16.14 -1.17 -14.33
N ASP A 45 15.64 -2.33 -14.76
CA ASP A 45 15.53 -2.70 -16.17
C ASP A 45 14.37 -1.96 -16.86
N THR A 46 14.71 -0.93 -17.63
CA THR A 46 13.74 -0.15 -18.40
C THR A 46 13.19 -0.90 -19.61
N ASP A 47 13.83 -1.96 -20.09
CA ASP A 47 13.37 -2.66 -21.30
C ASP A 47 12.08 -3.45 -20.99
N ILE A 48 11.95 -3.94 -19.76
CA ILE A 48 10.67 -4.47 -19.24
C ILE A 48 9.60 -3.38 -19.22
N ALA A 49 9.95 -2.16 -18.81
CA ALA A 49 9.02 -1.03 -18.78
C ALA A 49 8.50 -0.67 -20.18
N MET A 50 9.34 -0.77 -21.23
CA MET A 50 8.94 -0.55 -22.62
C MET A 50 7.74 -1.42 -23.02
N GLY A 51 7.81 -2.73 -22.72
CA GLY A 51 6.76 -3.68 -23.09
C GLY A 51 5.40 -3.34 -22.50
N VAL A 52 5.38 -2.81 -21.27
CA VAL A 52 4.15 -2.40 -20.58
C VAL A 52 3.66 -1.05 -21.06
N LEU A 53 4.58 -0.13 -21.39
CA LEU A 53 4.24 1.23 -21.78
C LEU A 53 3.76 1.33 -23.23
N LEU A 54 4.28 0.49 -24.13
CA LEU A 54 4.02 0.56 -25.57
C LEU A 54 2.52 0.68 -25.93
N PRO A 55 1.59 -0.09 -25.33
CA PRO A 55 0.16 0.01 -25.61
C PRO A 55 -0.47 1.37 -25.24
N PHE A 56 0.19 2.16 -24.40
CA PHE A 56 -0.31 3.48 -23.96
C PHE A 56 0.15 4.64 -24.84
N TYR A 57 0.91 4.36 -25.90
CA TYR A 57 1.31 5.35 -26.90
C TYR A 57 0.57 5.11 -28.21
N SER A 58 0.08 6.19 -28.82
CA SER A 58 -0.45 6.14 -30.18
C SER A 58 0.58 5.54 -31.14
N SER A 59 0.12 4.68 -32.06
CA SER A 59 0.92 4.16 -33.18
C SER A 59 1.29 5.24 -34.21
N THR A 60 0.61 6.39 -34.19
CA THR A 60 0.81 7.51 -35.11
C THR A 60 1.19 8.79 -34.36
N GLY A 61 1.50 9.85 -35.11
CA GLY A 61 1.81 11.17 -34.57
C GLY A 61 3.26 11.36 -34.11
N ARG A 62 3.49 12.45 -33.36
CA ARG A 62 4.84 12.86 -32.93
C ARG A 62 5.50 11.77 -32.07
N PRO A 63 6.77 11.43 -32.32
CA PRO A 63 7.52 10.51 -31.47
C PRO A 63 7.68 11.07 -30.05
N ALA A 64 7.40 10.23 -29.07
CA ALA A 64 7.76 10.48 -27.69
C ALA A 64 9.28 10.41 -27.56
N LYS A 65 9.89 11.39 -26.87
CA LYS A 65 11.34 11.48 -26.66
C LYS A 65 11.68 11.17 -25.21
N ASN A 66 12.83 10.56 -24.96
CA ASN A 66 13.42 10.41 -23.63
C ASN A 66 12.58 9.62 -22.60
N GLN A 67 11.72 8.70 -23.05
CA GLN A 67 10.82 7.95 -22.15
C GLN A 67 11.56 7.07 -21.10
N PRO A 68 12.58 6.25 -21.48
CA PRO A 68 13.36 5.52 -20.48
C PRO A 68 14.15 6.44 -19.54
N GLN A 69 14.61 7.60 -20.04
CA GLN A 69 15.35 8.57 -19.25
C GLN A 69 14.46 9.31 -18.23
N ILE A 70 13.21 9.62 -18.58
CA ILE A 70 12.22 10.17 -17.63
C ILE A 70 11.98 9.17 -16.50
N LEU A 71 11.84 7.87 -16.81
CA LEU A 71 11.70 6.83 -15.79
C LEU A 71 12.93 6.75 -14.88
N ARG A 72 14.14 6.65 -15.46
CA ARG A 72 15.38 6.63 -14.67
C ARG A 72 15.54 7.90 -13.82
N SER A 73 15.11 9.04 -14.34
CA SER A 73 15.11 10.31 -13.62
C SER A 73 14.20 10.31 -12.40
N PHE A 74 12.98 9.76 -12.49
CA PHE A 74 12.13 9.60 -11.30
C PHE A 74 12.75 8.68 -10.26
N ILE A 75 13.27 7.51 -10.68
CA ILE A 75 13.91 6.57 -9.76
C ILE A 75 15.12 7.21 -9.08
N LEU A 76 16.00 7.87 -9.85
CA LEU A 76 17.15 8.58 -9.30
C LEU A 76 16.72 9.71 -8.36
N PHE A 77 15.70 10.49 -8.74
CA PHE A 77 15.14 11.54 -7.89
C PHE A 77 14.74 11.01 -6.52
N PHE A 78 13.93 9.95 -6.46
CA PHE A 78 13.47 9.39 -5.17
C PHE A 78 14.61 8.74 -4.38
N LEU A 79 15.57 8.07 -5.03
CA LEU A 79 16.76 7.55 -4.36
C LEU A 79 17.61 8.65 -3.72
N LEU A 80 17.73 9.81 -4.38
CA LEU A 80 18.46 10.94 -3.82
C LEU A 80 17.67 11.68 -2.73
N VAL A 81 16.33 11.73 -2.83
CA VAL A 81 15.48 12.26 -1.76
C VAL A 81 15.66 11.43 -0.50
N SER A 82 15.63 10.10 -0.59
CA SER A 82 15.78 9.23 0.59
C SER A 82 17.15 9.26 1.24
N MET A 83 18.17 9.75 0.52
CA MET A 83 19.52 9.96 1.03
C MET A 83 19.75 11.42 1.49
N GLY A 84 18.74 12.29 1.42
CA GLY A 84 18.88 13.71 1.77
C GLY A 84 19.75 14.51 0.78
N LEU A 85 20.04 13.95 -0.40
CA LEU A 85 20.92 14.56 -1.40
C LEU A 85 20.19 15.52 -2.34
N THR A 86 18.85 15.55 -2.33
CA THR A 86 18.05 16.51 -3.11
C THR A 86 16.74 16.83 -2.37
N PRO A 87 16.21 18.07 -2.47
CA PRO A 87 14.91 18.38 -1.89
C PRO A 87 13.76 17.64 -2.61
N PRO A 88 12.64 17.36 -1.91
CA PRO A 88 11.49 16.64 -2.46
C PRO A 88 10.62 17.53 -3.37
N SER A 89 11.22 18.06 -4.44
CA SER A 89 10.55 18.92 -5.44
C SER A 89 10.98 18.54 -6.84
N LEU A 90 10.04 18.05 -7.65
CA LEU A 90 10.30 17.68 -9.04
C LEU A 90 10.76 18.88 -9.88
N THR A 91 10.24 20.09 -9.62
CA THR A 91 10.66 21.30 -10.31
C THR A 91 12.12 21.64 -10.02
N LEU A 92 12.53 21.59 -8.75
CA LEU A 92 13.93 21.83 -8.36
C LEU A 92 14.84 20.70 -8.88
N TRP A 93 14.36 19.47 -8.90
CA TRP A 93 15.08 18.33 -9.48
C TRP A 93 15.38 18.52 -10.97
N VAL A 94 14.36 18.85 -11.77
CA VAL A 94 14.53 19.07 -13.21
C VAL A 94 15.44 20.28 -13.47
N SER A 95 15.33 21.34 -12.67
CA SER A 95 16.24 22.48 -12.75
C SER A 95 17.68 22.13 -12.35
N ARG A 96 17.88 21.18 -11.45
CA ARG A 96 19.23 20.70 -11.09
C ARG A 96 19.83 19.86 -12.21
N LEU A 97 19.03 18.96 -12.80
CA LEU A 97 19.47 18.11 -13.90
C LEU A 97 20.03 18.91 -15.08
N SER A 98 19.44 20.06 -15.41
CA SER A 98 19.90 20.91 -16.52
C SER A 98 21.29 21.53 -16.31
N HIS A 99 21.82 21.49 -15.09
CA HIS A 99 23.12 22.08 -14.73
C HIS A 99 24.11 21.03 -14.20
N ASP A 100 23.78 19.74 -14.24
CA ASP A 100 24.59 18.68 -13.66
C ASP A 100 24.83 17.56 -14.68
N ARG A 101 25.99 17.59 -15.34
CA ARG A 101 26.33 16.58 -16.37
C ARG A 101 26.48 15.16 -15.81
N VAL A 102 26.85 14.99 -14.54
CA VAL A 102 26.92 13.66 -13.92
C VAL A 102 25.51 13.10 -13.72
N LEU A 103 24.58 13.89 -13.18
CA LEU A 103 23.19 13.45 -13.03
C LEU A 103 22.50 13.22 -14.38
N ALA A 104 22.75 14.08 -15.38
CA ALA A 104 22.27 13.88 -16.75
C ALA A 104 22.77 12.54 -17.33
N ALA A 105 24.06 12.24 -17.14
CA ALA A 105 24.64 10.98 -17.57
C ALA A 105 24.04 9.76 -16.85
N LEU A 106 23.79 9.86 -15.54
CA LEU A 106 23.16 8.80 -14.74
C LEU A 106 21.76 8.42 -15.24
N ILE A 107 21.00 9.37 -15.78
CA ILE A 107 19.66 9.08 -16.34
C ILE A 107 19.73 8.66 -17.81
N GLY A 108 20.90 8.71 -18.45
CA GLY A 108 21.11 8.32 -19.85
C GLY A 108 20.81 9.43 -20.86
N CYS A 109 20.89 10.70 -20.45
CA CYS A 109 20.69 11.87 -21.31
C CYS A 109 22.02 12.62 -21.53
N PRO A 110 22.30 13.07 -22.76
CA PRO A 110 23.29 14.13 -22.95
C PRO A 110 22.71 15.47 -22.43
N PRO A 111 23.55 16.42 -21.98
CA PRO A 111 23.09 17.66 -21.34
C PRO A 111 22.14 18.52 -22.19
N ASP A 112 22.27 18.45 -23.52
CA ASP A 112 21.49 19.20 -24.52
C ASP A 112 20.14 18.54 -24.87
N SER A 113 19.88 17.30 -24.41
CA SER A 113 18.67 16.54 -24.72
C SER A 113 17.89 16.13 -23.46
N LEU A 114 17.98 16.92 -22.39
CA LEU A 114 17.23 16.65 -21.17
C LEU A 114 15.72 16.86 -21.36
N PRO A 115 14.86 16.00 -20.79
CA PRO A 115 13.42 16.18 -20.87
C PRO A 115 12.99 17.42 -20.06
N PRO A 116 12.15 18.31 -20.62
CA PRO A 116 11.61 19.45 -19.89
C PRO A 116 10.58 18.98 -18.84
N LEU A 117 10.31 19.83 -17.84
CA LEU A 117 9.38 19.51 -16.75
C LEU A 117 7.99 19.07 -17.26
N GLY A 118 7.48 19.68 -18.33
CA GLY A 118 6.20 19.30 -18.94
C GLY A 118 6.15 17.84 -19.38
N SER A 119 7.27 17.30 -19.89
CA SER A 119 7.35 15.89 -20.31
C SER A 119 7.25 14.91 -19.15
N TYR A 120 7.61 15.31 -17.92
CA TYR A 120 7.39 14.48 -16.73
C TYR A 120 5.91 14.38 -16.39
N PHE A 121 5.17 15.49 -16.45
CA PHE A 121 3.72 15.47 -16.21
C PHE A 121 2.98 14.73 -17.33
N ASP A 122 3.36 14.95 -18.60
CA ASP A 122 2.82 14.17 -19.73
C ASP A 122 3.07 12.65 -19.56
N PHE A 123 4.18 12.26 -18.93
CA PHE A 123 4.48 10.86 -18.63
C PHE A 123 3.55 10.30 -17.55
N MET A 124 3.34 11.05 -16.46
CA MET A 124 2.42 10.66 -15.38
C MET A 124 0.99 10.48 -15.91
N ASP A 125 0.50 11.46 -16.67
CA ASP A 125 -0.87 11.49 -17.18
C ASP A 125 -1.18 10.26 -18.07
N ARG A 126 -0.19 9.76 -18.83
CA ARG A 126 -0.35 8.56 -19.68
C ARG A 126 -0.66 7.29 -18.89
N LEU A 127 -0.09 7.18 -17.69
CA LEU A 127 -0.24 6.01 -16.82
C LEU A 127 -1.53 6.06 -15.98
N TRP A 128 -2.33 7.10 -16.09
CA TRP A 128 -3.62 7.23 -15.42
C TRP A 128 -4.79 6.86 -16.36
N ILE A 129 -5.77 6.08 -15.89
CA ILE A 129 -6.90 5.60 -16.71
C ILE A 129 -8.10 6.58 -16.70
N HIS A 130 -8.14 7.56 -15.81
CA HIS A 130 -9.34 8.37 -15.65
C HIS A 130 -9.65 9.25 -16.87
N ALA A 131 -10.94 9.39 -17.18
CA ALA A 131 -11.40 10.29 -18.23
C ALA A 131 -11.02 11.73 -17.87
N ALA A 132 -10.72 12.54 -18.89
CA ALA A 132 -10.46 13.95 -18.69
C ALA A 132 -11.67 14.60 -18.00
N THR A 133 -11.46 15.11 -16.79
CA THR A 133 -12.45 15.91 -16.06
C THR A 133 -12.06 17.38 -16.13
N ASP A 134 -13.04 18.26 -16.14
CA ASP A 134 -12.80 19.70 -16.04
C ASP A 134 -12.56 20.16 -14.60
N LEU A 135 -12.60 19.25 -13.62
CA LEU A 135 -12.41 19.54 -12.20
C LEU A 135 -11.09 20.24 -11.89
N TYR A 136 -10.04 19.87 -12.60
CA TYR A 136 -8.69 20.45 -12.46
C TYR A 136 -8.44 21.63 -13.40
N SER A 137 -9.44 22.07 -14.17
CA SER A 137 -9.30 23.25 -15.03
C SER A 137 -9.09 24.51 -14.19
N ARG A 138 -8.14 25.36 -14.58
CA ARG A 138 -7.87 26.64 -13.90
C ARG A 138 -9.08 27.57 -13.82
N LYS A 139 -10.05 27.40 -14.72
CA LYS A 139 -11.29 28.18 -14.79
C LYS A 139 -12.45 27.52 -14.03
N LYS A 140 -12.28 26.29 -13.55
CA LYS A 140 -13.35 25.58 -12.85
C LYS A 140 -13.54 26.17 -11.46
N LEU A 141 -14.78 26.53 -11.17
CA LEU A 141 -15.22 26.92 -9.84
C LEU A 141 -16.19 25.87 -9.31
N LEU A 142 -16.02 25.53 -8.04
CA LEU A 142 -16.86 24.58 -7.32
C LEU A 142 -17.52 25.28 -6.13
N PRO A 143 -18.66 24.77 -5.62
CA PRO A 143 -19.31 25.36 -4.46
C PRO A 143 -18.36 25.57 -3.28
N ALA A 144 -18.58 26.62 -2.48
CA ALA A 144 -17.80 26.87 -1.27
C ALA A 144 -17.87 25.70 -0.26
N SER A 145 -18.90 24.86 -0.36
CA SER A 145 -19.12 23.66 0.46
C SER A 145 -18.45 22.39 -0.07
N TRP A 146 -17.80 22.40 -1.25
CA TRP A 146 -17.28 21.20 -1.93
C TRP A 146 -16.48 20.26 -1.02
N ASN A 147 -15.51 20.82 -0.29
CA ASN A 147 -14.62 20.09 0.63
C ASN A 147 -14.92 20.35 2.11
N SER A 148 -16.18 20.65 2.46
CA SER A 148 -16.59 20.95 3.84
C SER A 148 -16.90 19.70 4.69
N SER A 149 -17.34 18.61 4.06
CA SER A 149 -17.80 17.42 4.78
C SER A 149 -16.66 16.64 5.43
N ARG A 150 -16.73 16.51 6.76
CA ARG A 150 -15.83 15.70 7.59
C ARG A 150 -16.52 14.42 8.05
N PRO A 151 -15.78 13.32 8.28
CA PRO A 151 -16.33 12.15 8.95
C PRO A 151 -16.66 12.45 10.42
N ASP A 152 -17.51 11.63 11.02
CA ASP A 152 -17.93 11.83 12.40
C ASP A 152 -16.77 11.47 13.35
N ARG A 153 -16.55 12.30 14.37
CA ARG A 153 -15.47 12.06 15.34
C ARG A 153 -15.79 10.79 16.14
N PRO A 154 -14.84 9.85 16.27
CA PRO A 154 -15.02 8.69 17.13
C PRO A 154 -15.15 9.06 18.61
N ASN A 155 -15.95 8.29 19.35
CA ASN A 155 -16.23 8.54 20.78
C ASN A 155 -15.06 8.18 21.72
N GLY A 156 -13.97 7.59 21.21
CA GLY A 156 -12.82 7.20 22.03
C GLY A 156 -11.49 7.50 21.35
N LYS A 157 -10.45 7.73 22.17
CA LYS A 157 -9.09 7.98 21.69
C LYS A 157 -8.58 6.80 20.86
N HIS A 158 -7.84 7.12 19.80
CA HIS A 158 -7.24 6.15 18.89
C HIS A 158 -8.21 5.20 18.19
N GLN A 159 -9.48 5.60 18.06
CA GLN A 159 -10.47 4.88 17.29
C GLN A 159 -10.54 5.43 15.86
N LYS A 160 -10.87 4.56 14.91
CA LYS A 160 -11.13 4.95 13.51
C LYS A 160 -12.55 5.48 13.34
N ALA A 161 -12.73 6.37 12.36
CA ALA A 161 -14.05 6.87 11.97
C ALA A 161 -14.95 5.73 11.47
N VAL A 162 -16.26 5.85 11.71
CA VAL A 162 -17.22 4.83 11.28
C VAL A 162 -17.53 5.00 9.79
N GLU A 163 -17.66 3.89 9.07
CA GLU A 163 -18.12 3.89 7.70
C GLU A 163 -19.60 4.31 7.63
N ARG A 164 -19.90 5.36 6.88
CA ARG A 164 -21.26 5.91 6.75
C ARG A 164 -22.15 5.02 5.87
N SER A 165 -21.55 4.31 4.92
CA SER A 165 -22.32 3.46 4.01
C SER A 165 -22.66 2.12 4.66
N ILE A 166 -23.95 1.94 4.94
CA ILE A 166 -24.48 0.70 5.52
C ILE A 166 -24.20 -0.48 4.57
N ASN A 167 -23.66 -1.58 5.13
CA ASN A 167 -23.39 -2.84 4.42
C ASN A 167 -22.48 -2.74 3.19
N ILE A 168 -21.66 -1.69 3.07
CA ILE A 168 -20.76 -1.52 1.92
C ILE A 168 -19.75 -2.66 1.79
N THR A 169 -19.22 -3.18 2.90
CA THR A 169 -18.26 -4.29 2.91
C THR A 169 -18.90 -5.58 2.41
N GLU A 170 -20.14 -5.86 2.79
CA GLU A 170 -20.89 -7.02 2.29
C GLU A 170 -21.15 -6.88 0.79
N ARG A 171 -21.62 -5.70 0.33
CA ARG A 171 -21.86 -5.43 -1.11
C ARG A 171 -20.60 -5.62 -1.95
N ILE A 172 -19.45 -5.12 -1.48
CA ILE A 172 -18.18 -5.24 -2.20
C ILE A 172 -17.71 -6.71 -2.20
N ALA A 173 -17.71 -7.38 -1.04
CA ALA A 173 -17.30 -8.78 -0.96
C ALA A 173 -18.19 -9.67 -1.84
N SER A 174 -19.51 -9.49 -1.83
CA SER A 174 -20.43 -10.21 -2.71
C SER A 174 -20.12 -9.96 -4.20
N ARG A 175 -19.72 -8.74 -4.60
CA ARG A 175 -19.30 -8.49 -5.99
C ARG A 175 -18.03 -9.25 -6.34
N ILE A 176 -17.03 -9.23 -5.46
CA ILE A 176 -15.76 -9.95 -5.66
C ILE A 176 -16.00 -11.46 -5.77
N LEU A 177 -16.80 -12.02 -4.87
CA LEU A 177 -17.17 -13.44 -4.89
C LEU A 177 -17.93 -13.84 -6.17
N ASN A 178 -18.77 -12.94 -6.70
CA ASN A 178 -19.48 -13.14 -7.96
C ASN A 178 -18.66 -12.74 -9.21
N HIS A 179 -17.34 -12.57 -9.09
CA HIS A 179 -16.44 -12.17 -10.18
C HIS A 179 -16.85 -10.89 -10.92
N LYS A 180 -17.56 -9.98 -10.24
CA LYS A 180 -17.96 -8.68 -10.81
C LYS A 180 -16.85 -7.67 -10.56
N GLU A 181 -16.51 -6.90 -11.59
CA GLU A 181 -15.54 -5.81 -11.45
C GLU A 181 -16.02 -4.76 -10.46
N ILE A 182 -15.09 -4.25 -9.64
CA ILE A 182 -15.30 -3.02 -8.88
C ILE A 182 -15.05 -1.84 -9.82
N LEU A 183 -16.05 -0.98 -9.95
CA LEU A 183 -15.93 0.26 -10.70
C LEU A 183 -14.86 1.16 -10.06
N PHE A 184 -14.20 2.01 -10.85
CA PHE A 184 -13.18 2.98 -10.40
C PHE A 184 -11.78 2.43 -10.09
N ASN A 185 -11.29 1.53 -10.95
CA ASN A 185 -9.88 1.07 -10.94
C ASN A 185 -8.98 1.99 -11.78
N PHE A 186 -8.86 3.25 -11.37
CA PHE A 186 -8.07 4.25 -12.12
C PHE A 186 -6.57 3.98 -12.11
N GLU A 187 -6.10 3.24 -11.10
CA GLU A 187 -4.71 2.86 -10.91
C GLU A 187 -4.31 1.59 -11.69
N ALA A 188 -5.23 0.92 -12.40
CA ALA A 188 -4.91 -0.36 -13.04
C ALA A 188 -3.67 -0.34 -13.95
N ARG A 189 -3.43 0.75 -14.69
CA ARG A 189 -2.22 0.93 -15.51
C ARG A 189 -0.97 1.04 -14.64
N LEU A 190 -1.05 1.80 -13.55
CA LEU A 190 0.04 1.93 -12.57
C LEU A 190 0.32 0.61 -11.86
N GLN A 191 -0.71 -0.14 -11.46
CA GLN A 191 -0.53 -1.45 -10.81
C GLN A 191 0.10 -2.46 -11.76
N ALA A 192 -0.36 -2.51 -13.02
CA ALA A 192 0.26 -3.36 -14.03
C ALA A 192 1.73 -2.96 -14.26
N PHE A 193 2.00 -1.66 -14.40
CA PHE A 193 3.37 -1.15 -14.50
C PHE A 193 4.24 -1.59 -13.31
N PHE A 194 3.77 -1.33 -12.09
CA PHE A 194 4.43 -1.68 -10.84
C PHE A 194 4.71 -3.19 -10.75
N TYR A 195 3.73 -4.02 -11.08
CA TYR A 195 3.87 -5.47 -11.09
C TYR A 195 5.02 -5.91 -11.99
N HIS A 196 5.07 -5.42 -13.22
CA HIS A 196 6.03 -5.87 -14.21
C HIS A 196 7.46 -5.38 -13.93
N VAL A 197 7.64 -4.14 -13.46
CA VAL A 197 8.98 -3.56 -13.26
C VAL A 197 9.53 -3.77 -11.84
N ALA A 198 8.65 -3.97 -10.85
CA ALA A 198 9.02 -4.05 -9.44
C ALA A 198 8.78 -5.44 -8.84
N VAL A 199 7.54 -5.93 -8.89
CA VAL A 199 7.15 -7.17 -8.20
C VAL A 199 7.73 -8.40 -8.90
N LEU A 200 7.48 -8.55 -10.21
CA LEU A 200 7.94 -9.70 -10.98
C LEU A 200 9.46 -9.90 -10.94
N PRO A 201 10.31 -8.88 -11.17
CA PRO A 201 11.75 -9.09 -11.09
C PRO A 201 12.20 -9.40 -9.66
N SER A 202 11.49 -8.90 -8.64
CA SER A 202 11.77 -9.23 -7.24
C SER A 202 11.39 -10.67 -6.87
N ILE A 203 10.34 -11.23 -7.49
CA ILE A 203 10.05 -12.68 -7.40
C ILE A 203 11.18 -13.46 -8.07
N ARG A 204 11.58 -13.07 -9.29
CA ARG A 204 12.61 -13.78 -10.07
C ARG A 204 13.97 -13.83 -9.38
N CYS A 205 14.39 -12.75 -8.72
CA CYS A 205 15.65 -12.76 -7.97
C CYS A 205 15.52 -13.29 -6.54
N GLY A 206 14.31 -13.61 -6.05
CA GLY A 206 14.11 -14.16 -4.70
C GLY A 206 14.03 -13.12 -3.57
N VAL A 207 13.94 -11.82 -3.90
CA VAL A 207 13.59 -10.78 -2.92
C VAL A 207 12.17 -10.99 -2.40
N ILE A 208 11.24 -11.37 -3.25
CA ILE A 208 9.94 -11.91 -2.85
C ILE A 208 10.07 -13.44 -2.88
N PRO A 209 9.86 -14.15 -1.75
CA PRO A 209 9.92 -15.60 -1.74
C PRO A 209 8.92 -16.24 -2.71
N SER A 210 9.32 -17.32 -3.38
CA SER A 210 8.43 -18.12 -4.23
C SER A 210 7.43 -18.96 -3.44
N ALA A 211 7.70 -19.20 -2.15
CA ALA A 211 6.80 -19.88 -1.25
C ALA A 211 5.52 -19.06 -0.97
N PRO A 212 4.39 -19.70 -0.63
CA PRO A 212 3.16 -18.98 -0.32
C PRO A 212 3.34 -17.93 0.79
N LEU A 213 2.98 -16.69 0.46
CA LEU A 213 3.32 -15.49 1.22
C LEU A 213 2.40 -15.29 2.43
N THR A 214 2.97 -14.67 3.45
CA THR A 214 2.19 -13.93 4.45
C THR A 214 2.16 -12.47 4.01
N VAL A 215 0.97 -11.99 3.68
CA VAL A 215 0.74 -10.61 3.25
C VAL A 215 0.14 -9.83 4.40
N SER A 216 0.57 -8.59 4.58
CA SER A 216 -0.01 -7.65 5.53
C SER A 216 -0.61 -6.45 4.82
N GLY A 217 -1.72 -5.94 5.36
CA GLY A 217 -2.44 -4.79 4.80
C GLY A 217 -2.72 -3.72 5.86
N ASP A 218 -2.51 -2.47 5.49
CA ASP A 218 -2.74 -1.31 6.36
C ASP A 218 -2.95 -0.04 5.54
N GLY A 219 -3.70 0.91 6.13
CA GLY A 219 -4.01 2.21 5.57
C GLY A 219 -3.28 3.32 6.33
N THR A 220 -2.70 4.29 5.61
CA THR A 220 -2.06 5.45 6.21
C THR A 220 -2.59 6.76 5.65
N ALA A 221 -2.68 7.79 6.51
CA ALA A 221 -3.10 9.12 6.13
C ALA A 221 -2.01 9.83 5.30
N VAL A 222 -2.41 10.41 4.17
CA VAL A 222 -1.54 11.21 3.31
C VAL A 222 -2.14 12.60 3.19
N HIS A 223 -1.46 13.59 3.76
CA HIS A 223 -1.94 14.96 3.82
C HIS A 223 -1.63 15.68 2.51
N THR A 224 -2.64 16.32 1.93
CA THR A 224 -2.40 17.24 0.81
C THR A 224 -2.05 18.62 1.33
N HIS A 225 -1.17 19.33 0.61
CA HIS A 225 -0.84 20.74 0.89
C HIS A 225 -1.86 21.71 0.28
N ALA A 226 -2.93 21.19 -0.33
CA ALA A 226 -4.00 22.00 -0.88
C ALA A 226 -4.88 22.63 0.21
N ASN A 227 -5.41 23.82 -0.08
CA ASN A 227 -6.36 24.48 0.80
C ASN A 227 -7.76 23.88 0.63
N SER A 228 -8.27 23.23 1.67
CA SER A 228 -9.61 22.63 1.70
C SER A 228 -10.76 23.63 1.52
N ARG A 229 -10.50 24.94 1.71
CA ARG A 229 -11.49 26.02 1.54
C ARG A 229 -11.47 26.64 0.14
N GLY A 230 -10.57 26.19 -0.74
CA GLY A 230 -10.38 26.76 -2.07
C GLY A 230 -9.90 28.21 -2.04
N LYS A 231 -9.84 28.84 -3.21
CA LYS A 231 -9.46 30.25 -3.38
C LYS A 231 -10.48 30.95 -4.29
N HIS A 232 -10.86 32.17 -3.93
CA HIS A 232 -11.58 33.07 -4.83
C HIS A 232 -10.66 33.56 -5.95
N THR A 233 -11.23 33.80 -7.13
CA THR A 233 -10.50 34.43 -8.24
C THR A 233 -10.22 35.89 -7.94
N LYS A 234 -9.31 36.51 -8.72
CA LYS A 234 -8.98 37.94 -8.53
C LYS A 234 -10.19 38.83 -8.83
N GLU A 235 -10.95 38.45 -9.84
CA GLU A 235 -12.15 39.15 -10.30
C GLU A 235 -13.22 39.13 -9.20
N GLN A 236 -13.51 37.96 -8.63
CA GLN A 236 -14.46 37.82 -7.51
C GLN A 236 -14.10 38.69 -6.31
N ARG A 237 -12.81 38.79 -5.97
CA ARG A 237 -12.33 39.62 -4.86
C ARG A 237 -12.48 41.12 -5.12
N ALA A 238 -12.50 41.53 -6.38
CA ALA A 238 -12.65 42.93 -6.78
C ALA A 238 -14.13 43.33 -6.95
N SER A 239 -15.00 42.39 -7.31
CA SER A 239 -16.38 42.69 -7.71
C SER A 239 -17.46 42.34 -6.69
N LEU A 240 -17.16 41.49 -5.69
CA LEU A 240 -18.17 41.00 -4.74
C LEU A 240 -17.97 41.62 -3.35
N SER A 241 -19.09 41.90 -2.67
CA SER A 241 -19.11 42.22 -1.25
C SER A 241 -18.63 41.03 -0.38
N PRO A 242 -18.22 41.25 0.88
CA PRO A 242 -17.83 40.17 1.79
C PRO A 242 -18.90 39.09 1.97
N GLU A 243 -20.17 39.48 2.04
CA GLU A 243 -21.32 38.57 2.19
C GLU A 243 -21.47 37.67 0.96
N GLU A 244 -21.40 38.25 -0.24
CA GLU A 244 -21.45 37.51 -1.51
C GLU A 244 -20.23 36.59 -1.67
N LEU A 245 -19.04 37.06 -1.28
CA LEU A 245 -17.82 36.29 -1.36
C LEU A 245 -17.88 35.03 -0.48
N SER A 246 -18.59 35.08 0.65
CA SER A 246 -18.69 33.95 1.58
C SER A 246 -19.31 32.71 0.92
N THR A 247 -20.30 32.90 0.05
CA THR A 247 -21.05 31.84 -0.66
C THR A 247 -20.56 31.62 -2.09
N ALA A 248 -19.75 32.54 -2.63
CA ALA A 248 -19.25 32.48 -3.99
C ALA A 248 -18.48 31.18 -4.29
N PRO A 249 -18.63 30.62 -5.51
CA PRO A 249 -17.84 29.49 -5.98
C PRO A 249 -16.33 29.75 -5.90
N ARG A 250 -15.55 28.70 -5.68
CA ARG A 250 -14.10 28.78 -5.43
C ARG A 250 -13.34 27.83 -6.33
N HIS A 251 -12.11 28.20 -6.66
CA HIS A 251 -11.17 27.31 -7.33
C HIS A 251 -10.47 26.43 -6.28
N TYR A 252 -10.47 25.12 -6.49
CA TYR A 252 -9.77 24.16 -5.64
C TYR A 252 -8.60 23.56 -6.42
N SER A 253 -7.39 23.63 -5.87
CA SER A 253 -6.20 23.03 -6.52
C SER A 253 -6.19 21.51 -6.42
N ASP A 254 -6.95 20.95 -5.47
CA ASP A 254 -7.11 19.52 -5.25
C ASP A 254 -8.58 19.18 -4.92
N PRO A 255 -9.46 19.16 -5.93
CA PRO A 255 -10.89 18.92 -5.76
C PRO A 255 -11.23 17.49 -5.31
N ASP A 256 -10.36 16.50 -5.53
CA ASP A 256 -10.61 15.11 -5.13
C ASP A 256 -10.17 14.81 -3.69
N ALA A 257 -9.33 15.66 -3.10
CA ALA A 257 -8.93 15.55 -1.71
C ALA A 257 -10.13 15.72 -0.78
N SER A 258 -10.09 15.03 0.36
CA SER A 258 -11.23 14.97 1.27
C SER A 258 -10.77 14.95 2.73
N TRP A 259 -11.68 15.26 3.66
CA TRP A 259 -11.38 15.12 5.08
C TRP A 259 -11.49 13.67 5.52
N GLY A 260 -10.48 13.19 6.25
CA GLY A 260 -10.45 11.93 6.97
C GLY A 260 -10.16 12.13 8.45
N TRP A 261 -10.22 11.05 9.21
CA TRP A 261 -9.85 11.03 10.64
C TRP A 261 -8.58 10.20 10.82
N ASP A 262 -7.52 10.82 11.31
CA ASP A 262 -6.29 10.14 11.68
C ASP A 262 -6.41 9.66 13.13
N SER A 263 -6.57 8.34 13.30
CA SER A 263 -6.69 7.72 14.63
C SER A 263 -5.38 7.71 15.41
N ALA A 264 -4.22 7.73 14.73
CA ALA A 264 -2.94 7.80 15.43
C ALA A 264 -2.76 9.19 16.08
N LEU A 265 -3.16 10.24 15.36
CA LEU A 265 -3.00 11.64 15.80
C LEU A 265 -4.24 12.26 16.45
N ASP A 266 -5.35 11.51 16.58
CA ASP A 266 -6.66 11.96 17.10
C ASP A 266 -7.14 13.28 16.48
N LYS A 267 -6.94 13.44 15.17
CA LYS A 267 -7.23 14.69 14.46
C LYS A 267 -7.78 14.46 13.05
N TYR A 268 -8.51 15.46 12.56
CA TYR A 268 -8.89 15.51 11.15
C TYR A 268 -7.68 15.82 10.28
N TYR A 269 -7.59 15.17 9.12
CA TYR A 269 -6.63 15.50 8.07
C TYR A 269 -7.34 15.69 6.74
N PHE A 270 -6.78 16.53 5.89
CA PHE A 270 -7.27 16.77 4.54
C PHE A 270 -6.31 16.14 3.53
N GLY A 271 -6.82 15.27 2.67
CA GLY A 271 -6.01 14.55 1.67
C GLY A 271 -6.61 13.21 1.28
N TYR A 272 -5.78 12.17 1.34
CA TYR A 272 -6.08 10.82 0.87
C TYR A 272 -5.63 9.75 1.86
N THR A 273 -6.08 8.51 1.65
CA THR A 273 -5.55 7.33 2.36
C THR A 273 -4.76 6.50 1.37
N LEU A 274 -3.50 6.17 1.71
CA LEU A 274 -2.74 5.15 1.01
C LEU A 274 -2.99 3.81 1.71
N PHE A 275 -3.69 2.89 1.04
CA PHE A 275 -3.84 1.52 1.50
C PHE A 275 -2.86 0.64 0.74
N GLN A 276 -2.09 -0.16 1.46
CA GLN A 276 -1.04 -0.97 0.86
C GLN A 276 -1.06 -2.41 1.34
N LEU A 277 -0.66 -3.30 0.43
CA LEU A 277 -0.38 -4.70 0.73
C LEU A 277 1.12 -4.94 0.60
N SER A 278 1.69 -5.72 1.51
CA SER A 278 3.13 -5.91 1.60
C SER A 278 3.48 -7.30 2.12
N CYS A 279 4.71 -7.75 1.90
CA CYS A 279 5.23 -8.95 2.53
C CYS A 279 6.60 -8.69 3.17
N TYR A 280 7.00 -9.61 4.04
CA TYR A 280 8.29 -9.61 4.70
C TYR A 280 9.14 -10.78 4.21
N ASN A 281 10.36 -10.50 3.76
CA ASN A 281 11.36 -11.52 3.51
C ASN A 281 12.21 -11.72 4.77
N SER A 282 12.05 -12.86 5.44
CA SER A 282 12.78 -13.18 6.67
C SER A 282 14.27 -13.39 6.44
N SER A 283 14.68 -13.94 5.30
CA SER A 283 16.09 -14.21 5.00
C SER A 283 16.87 -12.91 4.75
N LEU A 284 16.26 -11.96 4.03
CA LEU A 284 16.86 -10.65 3.75
C LEU A 284 16.56 -9.61 4.84
N CYS A 285 15.74 -9.94 5.83
CA CYS A 285 15.19 -8.99 6.81
C CYS A 285 14.72 -7.70 6.14
N THR A 286 13.83 -7.82 5.16
CA THR A 286 13.39 -6.69 4.31
C THR A 286 11.89 -6.74 4.07
N ASP A 287 11.24 -5.59 4.21
CA ASP A 287 9.83 -5.40 3.88
C ASP A 287 9.68 -4.94 2.42
N VAL A 288 8.72 -5.50 1.70
CA VAL A 288 8.52 -5.25 0.27
C VAL A 288 7.04 -4.95 -0.03
N PRO A 289 6.72 -3.81 -0.69
CA PRO A 289 5.36 -3.50 -1.11
C PRO A 289 4.93 -4.41 -2.27
N LEU A 290 3.66 -4.80 -2.30
CA LEU A 290 3.06 -5.64 -3.34
C LEU A 290 1.97 -4.89 -4.11
N LEU A 291 1.25 -3.99 -3.44
CA LEU A 291 0.20 -3.16 -4.03
C LEU A 291 0.11 -1.84 -3.26
N LEU A 292 -0.07 -0.73 -3.98
CA LEU A 292 -0.14 0.62 -3.43
C LEU A 292 -1.38 1.32 -3.97
N ARG A 293 -2.41 1.54 -3.14
CA ARG A 293 -3.70 2.07 -3.59
C ARG A 293 -4.10 3.33 -2.86
N PHE A 294 -4.34 4.42 -3.58
CA PHE A 294 -4.95 5.60 -2.97
C PHE A 294 -6.47 5.51 -2.96
N THR A 295 -7.07 5.88 -1.85
CA THR A 295 -8.50 6.07 -1.69
C THR A 295 -8.79 7.47 -1.12
N SER A 296 -10.05 7.89 -1.18
CA SER A 296 -10.47 9.13 -0.49
C SER A 296 -10.25 8.97 1.01
N ALA A 297 -9.80 10.02 1.68
CA ALA A 297 -9.61 10.05 3.14
C ALA A 297 -10.88 9.73 3.95
N LYS A 298 -12.06 9.81 3.33
CA LYS A 298 -13.35 9.42 3.94
C LYS A 298 -13.55 7.91 3.98
N ARG A 299 -12.79 7.14 3.20
CA ARG A 299 -13.00 5.70 3.03
C ARG A 299 -12.44 4.95 4.22
N HIS A 300 -13.25 4.07 4.79
CA HIS A 300 -12.80 3.19 5.86
C HIS A 300 -11.86 2.09 5.35
N ASP A 301 -10.91 1.67 6.16
CA ASP A 301 -9.87 0.73 5.74
C ASP A 301 -10.40 -0.66 5.37
N SER A 302 -11.51 -1.11 5.97
CA SER A 302 -12.17 -2.35 5.54
C SER A 302 -12.64 -2.30 4.08
N VAL A 303 -13.09 -1.14 3.60
CA VAL A 303 -13.48 -0.93 2.20
C VAL A 303 -12.24 -0.87 1.33
N SER A 304 -11.23 -0.10 1.75
CA SER A 304 -9.95 0.00 1.05
C SER A 304 -9.31 -1.38 0.87
N PHE A 305 -9.28 -2.22 1.91
CA PHE A 305 -8.79 -3.59 1.87
C PHE A 305 -9.48 -4.43 0.81
N LEU A 306 -10.83 -4.49 0.78
CA LEU A 306 -11.55 -5.31 -0.18
C LEU A 306 -11.24 -4.90 -1.63
N THR A 307 -11.14 -3.59 -1.88
CA THR A 307 -10.78 -3.10 -3.22
C THR A 307 -9.32 -3.41 -3.58
N ALA A 308 -8.40 -3.25 -2.63
CA ALA A 308 -6.98 -3.56 -2.81
C ALA A 308 -6.77 -5.07 -3.03
N PHE A 309 -7.49 -5.91 -2.29
CA PHE A 309 -7.42 -7.37 -2.42
C PHE A 309 -7.85 -7.82 -3.82
N GLN A 310 -8.98 -7.30 -4.33
CA GLN A 310 -9.40 -7.60 -5.70
C GLN A 310 -8.36 -7.13 -6.74
N GLU A 311 -7.76 -5.95 -6.54
CA GLU A 311 -6.73 -5.45 -7.46
C GLU A 311 -5.45 -6.28 -7.41
N MET A 312 -5.07 -6.78 -6.24
CA MET A 312 -3.95 -7.73 -6.11
C MET A 312 -4.26 -9.02 -6.87
N GLU A 313 -5.45 -9.60 -6.70
CA GLU A 313 -5.85 -10.81 -7.45
C GLU A 313 -5.82 -10.59 -8.96
N LYS A 314 -6.25 -9.41 -9.43
CA LYS A 314 -6.32 -9.08 -10.86
C LYS A 314 -4.95 -8.76 -11.47
N HIS A 315 -4.16 -7.94 -10.79
CA HIS A 315 -2.96 -7.31 -11.35
C HIS A 315 -1.65 -7.99 -10.94
N MET A 316 -1.68 -8.85 -9.93
CA MET A 316 -0.49 -9.51 -9.37
C MET A 316 -0.60 -11.06 -9.43
N PRO A 317 -0.91 -11.67 -10.59
CA PRO A 317 -1.27 -13.09 -10.69
C PRO A 317 -0.14 -14.07 -10.29
N GLY A 318 1.11 -13.63 -10.26
CA GLY A 318 2.26 -14.44 -9.85
C GLY A 318 2.45 -14.55 -8.33
N LEU A 319 1.64 -13.86 -7.52
CA LEU A 319 1.72 -13.93 -6.06
C LEU A 319 0.83 -15.06 -5.52
N SER A 320 1.44 -16.00 -4.81
CA SER A 320 0.71 -16.99 -4.02
C SER A 320 0.58 -16.49 -2.58
N VAL A 321 -0.65 -16.28 -2.10
CA VAL A 321 -0.92 -15.79 -0.74
C VAL A 321 -1.48 -16.92 0.11
N LYS A 322 -0.88 -17.15 1.28
CA LYS A 322 -1.32 -18.15 2.26
C LYS A 322 -1.97 -17.52 3.49
N ASN A 323 -1.37 -16.45 4.01
CA ASN A 323 -1.85 -15.78 5.21
C ASN A 323 -2.09 -14.30 4.91
N MET A 324 -3.15 -13.73 5.49
CA MET A 324 -3.44 -12.30 5.42
C MET A 324 -3.47 -11.70 6.84
N CYS A 325 -2.60 -10.75 7.11
CA CYS A 325 -2.44 -10.07 8.40
C CYS A 325 -3.03 -8.66 8.34
N LEU A 326 -4.08 -8.39 9.13
CA LEU A 326 -4.79 -7.11 9.13
C LEU A 326 -5.03 -6.60 10.55
N ASP A 327 -5.31 -5.31 10.69
CA ASP A 327 -5.69 -4.72 11.97
C ASP A 327 -7.19 -4.89 12.26
N SER A 328 -7.63 -4.39 13.42
CA SER A 328 -9.02 -4.49 13.85
C SER A 328 -10.02 -3.69 13.01
N ALA A 329 -9.56 -2.78 12.14
CA ALA A 329 -10.43 -2.05 11.22
C ALA A 329 -10.99 -2.99 10.14
N MET A 330 -10.25 -4.04 9.81
CA MET A 330 -10.65 -5.07 8.85
C MET A 330 -11.44 -6.22 9.51
N ASP A 331 -11.74 -6.15 10.81
CA ASP A 331 -12.49 -7.18 11.53
C ASP A 331 -13.99 -7.14 11.22
N ASN A 332 -14.36 -7.67 10.05
CA ASN A 332 -15.73 -7.76 9.57
C ASN A 332 -15.97 -9.09 8.85
N MET A 333 -17.16 -9.67 9.03
CA MET A 333 -17.53 -10.97 8.44
C MET A 333 -17.29 -11.10 6.93
N PRO A 334 -17.61 -10.09 6.08
CA PRO A 334 -17.30 -10.15 4.65
C PRO A 334 -15.83 -10.45 4.34
N THR A 335 -14.91 -9.83 5.08
CA THR A 335 -13.47 -10.02 4.91
C THR A 335 -13.05 -11.46 5.21
N TYR A 336 -13.49 -12.03 6.34
CA TYR A 336 -13.16 -13.41 6.69
C TYR A 336 -13.77 -14.42 5.71
N ARG A 337 -15.01 -14.21 5.27
CA ARG A 337 -15.66 -15.10 4.28
C ARG A 337 -14.91 -15.07 2.96
N LEU A 338 -14.53 -13.89 2.48
CA LEU A 338 -13.76 -13.74 1.25
C LEU A 338 -12.42 -14.46 1.33
N LEU A 339 -11.67 -14.26 2.42
CA LEU A 339 -10.37 -14.93 2.60
C LEU A 339 -10.52 -16.45 2.71
N LYS A 340 -11.55 -16.94 3.42
CA LYS A 340 -11.85 -18.37 3.53
C LYS A 340 -12.16 -18.98 2.16
N GLU A 341 -12.96 -18.31 1.33
CA GLU A 341 -13.28 -18.77 -0.04
C GLU A 341 -12.02 -18.88 -0.91
N ARG A 342 -11.03 -18.02 -0.68
CA ARG A 342 -9.74 -18.06 -1.38
C ARG A 342 -8.72 -19.01 -0.75
N GLY A 343 -9.08 -19.74 0.30
CA GLY A 343 -8.16 -20.61 1.03
C GLY A 343 -7.04 -19.86 1.76
N ILE A 344 -7.24 -18.57 2.07
CA ILE A 344 -6.27 -17.71 2.75
C ILE A 344 -6.62 -17.65 4.24
N SER A 345 -5.65 -18.00 5.10
CA SER A 345 -5.83 -17.91 6.55
C SER A 345 -5.82 -16.46 7.03
N ALA A 346 -6.87 -16.04 7.73
CA ALA A 346 -7.04 -14.69 8.23
C ALA A 346 -6.41 -14.50 9.63
N PHE A 347 -5.52 -13.52 9.75
CA PHE A 347 -4.92 -13.08 11.01
C PHE A 347 -5.28 -11.60 11.22
N ILE A 348 -6.42 -11.35 11.85
CA ILE A 348 -7.00 -10.00 11.98
C ILE A 348 -7.23 -9.71 13.46
N ASP A 349 -6.83 -8.54 13.97
CA ASP A 349 -7.13 -8.18 15.36
C ASP A 349 -8.64 -8.12 15.62
N LEU A 350 -9.10 -8.56 16.79
CA LEU A 350 -10.52 -8.51 17.13
C LEU A 350 -10.90 -7.08 17.56
N ASN A 351 -12.00 -6.59 17.01
CA ASN A 351 -12.66 -5.39 17.49
C ASN A 351 -13.35 -5.69 18.83
N THR A 352 -12.87 -5.05 19.89
CA THR A 352 -13.31 -5.27 21.28
C THR A 352 -14.78 -4.88 21.52
N LYS A 353 -15.41 -4.14 20.60
CA LYS A 353 -16.83 -3.78 20.68
C LYS A 353 -17.76 -4.93 20.32
N CYS A 354 -17.24 -5.98 19.66
CA CYS A 354 -18.03 -7.16 19.38
C CYS A 354 -18.13 -8.01 20.65
N GLY A 355 -19.32 -8.04 21.24
CA GLY A 355 -19.61 -8.92 22.37
C GLY A 355 -19.49 -10.41 22.01
N ARG A 356 -19.78 -11.27 22.99
CA ARG A 356 -19.78 -12.72 22.80
C ARG A 356 -20.73 -13.15 21.68
N PRO A 357 -20.28 -13.93 20.68
CA PRO A 357 -21.17 -14.44 19.63
C PRO A 357 -22.28 -15.33 20.22
N LYS A 358 -23.54 -15.04 19.86
CA LYS A 358 -24.73 -15.79 20.30
C LYS A 358 -24.76 -17.24 19.82
N THR A 359 -23.99 -17.53 18.77
CA THR A 359 -23.82 -18.86 18.17
C THR A 359 -23.01 -19.81 19.06
N ILE A 360 -22.26 -19.30 20.04
CA ILE A 360 -21.47 -20.12 20.96
C ILE A 360 -22.36 -20.51 22.14
N PRO A 361 -22.58 -21.82 22.40
CA PRO A 361 -23.40 -22.27 23.51
C PRO A 361 -23.00 -21.65 24.86
N ASP A 362 -23.97 -21.19 25.64
CA ASP A 362 -23.75 -20.52 26.93
C ASP A 362 -23.02 -21.42 27.95
N THR A 363 -23.10 -22.73 27.76
CA THR A 363 -22.38 -23.74 28.56
C THR A 363 -20.86 -23.69 28.36
N ILE A 364 -20.35 -23.03 27.31
CA ILE A 364 -18.92 -22.93 27.01
C ILE A 364 -18.40 -21.56 27.41
N ARG A 365 -17.60 -21.48 28.47
CA ARG A 365 -16.87 -20.24 28.83
C ARG A 365 -15.69 -20.06 27.87
N ILE A 366 -15.47 -18.83 27.39
CA ILE A 366 -14.36 -18.50 26.48
C ILE A 366 -13.61 -17.26 26.99
N ASP A 367 -12.32 -17.17 26.67
CA ASP A 367 -11.52 -15.97 26.90
C ASP A 367 -11.69 -14.93 25.77
N LYS A 368 -10.94 -13.81 25.88
CA LYS A 368 -10.93 -12.73 24.87
C LYS A 368 -10.47 -13.15 23.47
N ASN A 369 -9.79 -14.29 23.35
CA ASN A 369 -9.32 -14.84 22.08
C ASN A 369 -10.30 -15.86 21.49
N GLY A 370 -11.41 -16.15 22.19
CA GLY A 370 -12.33 -17.23 21.84
C GLY A 370 -11.84 -18.61 22.30
N THR A 371 -10.80 -18.69 23.12
CA THR A 371 -10.28 -19.96 23.65
C THR A 371 -11.22 -20.49 24.74
N PRO A 372 -11.72 -21.73 24.65
CA PRO A 372 -12.52 -22.32 25.71
C PRO A 372 -11.77 -22.39 27.04
N LEU A 373 -12.47 -22.17 28.14
CA LEU A 373 -11.95 -22.30 29.50
C LEU A 373 -12.40 -23.64 30.10
N CYS A 374 -11.51 -24.27 30.87
CA CYS A 374 -11.90 -25.41 31.70
C CYS A 374 -12.70 -24.95 32.94
N ASP A 375 -13.20 -25.89 33.75
CA ASP A 375 -13.99 -25.55 34.96
C ASP A 375 -13.20 -24.80 36.03
N ALA A 376 -11.87 -24.94 36.02
CA ALA A 376 -10.95 -24.15 36.84
C ALA A 376 -10.69 -22.75 36.26
N GLY A 377 -11.30 -22.38 35.13
CA GLY A 377 -11.15 -21.07 34.50
C GLY A 377 -9.87 -20.89 33.68
N LEU A 378 -9.10 -21.95 33.45
CA LEU A 378 -7.85 -21.89 32.70
C LEU A 378 -8.08 -22.07 31.19
N PRO A 379 -7.36 -21.34 30.32
CA PRO A 379 -7.43 -21.53 28.87
C PRO A 379 -7.07 -22.95 28.45
N MET A 380 -7.91 -23.57 27.62
CA MET A 380 -7.66 -24.88 27.05
C MET A 380 -6.66 -24.82 25.89
N VAL A 381 -5.95 -25.92 25.65
CA VAL A 381 -4.90 -26.04 24.63
C VAL A 381 -5.49 -26.65 23.35
N PRO A 382 -5.17 -26.12 22.15
CA PRO A 382 -5.57 -26.75 20.89
C PRO A 382 -5.07 -28.18 20.78
N ASN A 383 -5.94 -29.09 20.34
CA ASN A 383 -5.70 -30.53 20.28
C ASN A 383 -6.11 -31.12 18.91
N GLY A 384 -5.82 -30.37 17.84
CA GLY A 384 -6.13 -30.76 16.47
C GLY A 384 -7.59 -30.57 16.07
N GLN A 385 -7.92 -31.06 14.89
CA GLN A 385 -9.25 -30.99 14.30
C GLN A 385 -9.79 -32.39 14.06
N ASP A 386 -11.07 -32.59 14.35
CA ASP A 386 -11.79 -33.81 14.05
C ASP A 386 -12.08 -33.86 12.54
N ARG A 387 -11.29 -34.64 11.80
CA ARG A 387 -11.33 -34.69 10.32
C ARG A 387 -12.70 -35.05 9.73
N ARG A 388 -13.51 -35.81 10.46
CA ARG A 388 -14.84 -36.26 9.98
C ARG A 388 -15.89 -35.16 10.10
N THR A 389 -15.74 -34.28 11.07
CA THR A 389 -16.80 -33.36 11.50
C THR A 389 -16.40 -31.89 11.43
N GLY A 390 -15.11 -31.59 11.20
CA GLY A 390 -14.57 -30.24 11.12
C GLY A 390 -14.39 -29.54 12.47
N TYR A 391 -14.75 -30.17 13.59
CA TYR A 391 -14.62 -29.55 14.91
C TYR A 391 -13.16 -29.29 15.29
N LEU A 392 -12.90 -28.09 15.80
CA LEU A 392 -11.67 -27.77 16.52
C LEU A 392 -11.76 -28.36 17.93
N MET A 393 -10.76 -29.16 18.31
CA MET A 393 -10.71 -29.80 19.62
C MET A 393 -9.79 -29.02 20.55
N TRP A 394 -10.26 -28.82 21.78
CA TRP A 394 -9.54 -28.11 22.83
C TRP A 394 -9.45 -29.01 24.05
N ARG A 395 -8.25 -29.20 24.58
CA ARG A 395 -7.99 -30.09 25.71
C ARG A 395 -7.57 -29.30 26.93
N CYS A 396 -8.00 -29.74 28.10
CA CYS A 396 -7.56 -29.17 29.37
C CYS A 396 -6.02 -29.22 29.47
N PRO A 397 -5.33 -28.14 29.89
CA PRO A 397 -3.86 -28.11 29.96
C PRO A 397 -3.30 -29.25 30.81
N PHE A 398 -3.93 -29.56 31.94
CA PHE A 398 -3.53 -30.66 32.83
C PHE A 398 -3.73 -32.06 32.23
N GLY A 399 -4.58 -32.19 31.22
CA GLY A 399 -4.72 -33.45 30.49
C GLY A 399 -3.48 -33.76 29.67
N LYS A 400 -2.80 -32.75 29.11
CA LYS A 400 -1.71 -32.90 28.12
C LYS A 400 -0.50 -33.64 28.68
N ASP A 401 -0.16 -33.42 29.94
CA ASP A 401 1.07 -33.95 30.55
C ASP A 401 0.88 -35.30 31.25
N HIS A 402 -0.33 -35.91 31.16
CA HIS A 402 -0.68 -37.22 31.74
C HIS A 402 -0.39 -37.42 33.25
N GLY A 403 0.19 -36.43 33.94
CA GLY A 403 0.72 -36.54 35.31
C GLY A 403 0.01 -35.69 36.37
N SER A 404 -0.91 -34.80 35.99
CA SER A 404 -1.58 -33.88 36.92
C SER A 404 -3.08 -33.81 36.68
N LYS A 405 -3.90 -33.98 37.73
CA LYS A 405 -5.34 -33.72 37.67
C LYS A 405 -5.60 -32.23 37.78
N CYS A 406 -6.57 -31.72 37.01
CA CYS A 406 -7.01 -30.33 37.13
C CYS A 406 -7.56 -30.05 38.55
N SER A 407 -7.32 -28.84 39.07
CA SER A 407 -7.70 -28.43 40.44
C SER A 407 -9.19 -28.51 40.74
N ARG A 408 -10.02 -28.36 39.71
CA ARG A 408 -11.41 -28.83 39.69
C ARG A 408 -11.48 -30.06 38.79
N ILE A 409 -12.21 -31.10 39.21
CA ILE A 409 -12.40 -32.33 38.43
C ILE A 409 -13.15 -32.00 37.13
N CYS A 410 -12.41 -31.57 36.10
CA CYS A 410 -12.99 -31.25 34.79
C CYS A 410 -13.45 -32.51 34.05
N SER A 411 -12.82 -33.64 34.35
CA SER A 411 -13.17 -34.96 33.82
C SER A 411 -12.47 -36.03 34.65
N ASN A 412 -13.12 -37.20 34.77
CA ASN A 412 -12.52 -38.39 35.37
C ASN A 412 -11.56 -39.13 34.42
N ALA A 413 -11.56 -38.79 33.13
CA ALA A 413 -10.70 -39.43 32.15
C ALA A 413 -9.24 -38.95 32.26
N LYS A 414 -8.27 -39.87 32.12
CA LYS A 414 -6.82 -39.54 32.04
C LYS A 414 -6.49 -38.59 30.89
N TYR A 415 -7.27 -38.63 29.81
CA TYR A 415 -7.14 -37.73 28.67
C TYR A 415 -7.55 -36.28 29.00
N GLY A 416 -8.28 -36.07 30.09
CA GLY A 416 -8.82 -34.77 30.49
C GLY A 416 -10.04 -34.35 29.67
N ARG A 417 -10.69 -33.25 30.10
CA ARG A 417 -11.85 -32.70 29.41
C ARG A 417 -11.47 -32.17 28.03
N VAL A 418 -12.32 -32.47 27.05
CA VAL A 418 -12.25 -31.94 25.69
C VAL A 418 -13.48 -31.09 25.41
N ILE A 419 -13.29 -29.88 24.92
CA ILE A 419 -14.34 -29.04 24.35
C ILE A 419 -14.16 -29.01 22.84
N LYS A 420 -15.26 -29.13 22.10
CA LYS A 420 -15.27 -29.04 20.64
C LYS A 420 -15.93 -27.72 20.23
N THR A 421 -15.27 -26.96 19.36
CA THR A 421 -15.84 -25.73 18.78
C THR A 421 -15.90 -25.83 17.27
N ARG A 422 -16.78 -25.04 16.66
CA ARG A 422 -16.99 -25.03 15.20
C ARG A 422 -16.54 -23.70 14.61
N PRO A 423 -15.78 -23.70 13.49
CA PRO A 423 -15.51 -22.49 12.72
C PRO A 423 -16.79 -21.72 12.37
N GLU A 424 -17.90 -22.42 12.11
CA GLU A 424 -19.19 -21.84 11.73
C GLU A 424 -19.86 -21.05 12.87
N TRP A 425 -19.47 -21.29 14.13
CA TRP A 425 -19.98 -20.49 15.24
C TRP A 425 -19.49 -19.05 15.13
N ASP A 426 -18.19 -18.86 14.91
CA ASP A 426 -17.61 -17.55 14.60
C ASP A 426 -16.24 -17.74 13.95
N ILE A 427 -16.15 -17.50 12.64
CA ILE A 427 -14.91 -17.63 11.86
C ILE A 427 -13.83 -16.62 12.28
N ARG A 428 -14.18 -15.58 13.03
CA ARG A 428 -13.25 -14.59 13.58
C ARG A 428 -12.52 -15.17 14.78
N LEU A 429 -13.21 -15.97 15.62
CA LEU A 429 -12.65 -16.58 16.83
C LEU A 429 -11.99 -17.94 16.54
N TYR A 430 -12.63 -18.75 15.71
CA TYR A 430 -12.25 -20.13 15.43
C TYR A 430 -11.56 -20.26 14.08
N THR A 431 -10.39 -19.63 13.97
CA THR A 431 -9.50 -19.67 12.81
C THR A 431 -8.67 -20.97 12.75
N ASP A 432 -8.18 -21.33 11.56
CA ASP A 432 -7.35 -22.53 11.34
C ASP A 432 -6.14 -22.60 12.28
N VAL A 433 -5.50 -21.45 12.48
CA VAL A 433 -4.48 -21.26 13.52
C VAL A 433 -5.14 -20.57 14.70
N PRO A 434 -5.32 -21.23 15.85
CA PRO A 434 -5.99 -20.64 17.00
C PRO A 434 -5.29 -19.38 17.52
N ARG A 435 -6.09 -18.37 17.84
CA ARG A 435 -5.61 -17.10 18.42
C ARG A 435 -4.86 -17.31 19.73
N GLY A 436 -3.93 -16.39 20.03
CA GLY A 436 -3.14 -16.42 21.27
C GLY A 436 -2.00 -17.46 21.28
N THR A 437 -2.03 -18.46 20.40
CA THR A 437 -0.93 -19.45 20.26
C THR A 437 0.38 -18.81 19.79
N ALA A 438 1.50 -19.46 20.07
CA ALA A 438 2.81 -19.02 19.59
C ALA A 438 2.87 -18.96 18.05
N ALA A 439 2.22 -19.91 17.37
CA ALA A 439 2.11 -19.93 15.92
C ALA A 439 1.37 -18.69 15.38
N TYR A 440 0.20 -18.37 15.97
CA TYR A 440 -0.56 -17.17 15.61
C TYR A 440 0.26 -15.90 15.79
N LYS A 441 0.87 -15.73 16.97
CA LYS A 441 1.70 -14.56 17.29
C LYS A 441 2.88 -14.42 16.33
N ARG A 442 3.53 -15.52 15.96
CA ARG A 442 4.67 -15.51 15.02
C ARG A 442 4.26 -15.04 13.62
N ILE A 443 3.15 -15.54 13.09
CA ILE A 443 2.66 -15.15 11.76
C ILE A 443 2.18 -13.69 11.82
N TYR A 444 1.39 -13.34 12.83
CA TYR A 444 0.78 -12.01 12.96
C TYR A 444 1.80 -10.88 13.14
N ARG A 445 2.98 -11.14 13.72
CA ARG A 445 4.07 -10.15 13.82
C ARG A 445 4.48 -9.55 12.47
N GLN A 446 4.26 -10.27 11.37
CA GLN A 446 4.55 -9.77 10.03
C GLN A 446 3.64 -8.60 9.60
N ARG A 447 2.53 -8.33 10.31
CA ARG A 447 1.69 -7.14 10.10
C ARG A 447 2.49 -5.83 10.10
N THR A 448 3.50 -5.76 10.96
CA THR A 448 4.36 -4.57 11.12
C THR A 448 5.19 -4.23 9.88
N ALA A 449 5.29 -5.13 8.89
CA ALA A 449 5.98 -4.86 7.62
C ALA A 449 5.33 -3.68 6.88
N THR A 450 4.00 -3.67 6.83
CA THR A 450 3.26 -2.59 6.18
C THR A 450 3.42 -1.26 6.92
N GLU A 451 3.41 -1.25 8.26
CA GLU A 451 3.65 -0.03 9.04
C GLU A 451 5.05 0.56 8.75
N ARG A 452 6.08 -0.30 8.66
CA ARG A 452 7.44 0.14 8.30
C ARG A 452 7.50 0.70 6.89
N ILE A 453 6.89 0.05 5.91
CA ILE A 453 6.83 0.56 4.53
C ILE A 453 6.09 1.89 4.46
N ASN A 454 4.99 2.06 5.21
CA ASN A 454 4.28 3.35 5.30
C ASN A 454 5.26 4.44 5.76
N ASN A 455 6.04 4.19 6.82
CA ASN A 455 7.08 5.13 7.27
C ASN A 455 8.11 5.42 6.17
N ARG A 456 8.58 4.40 5.45
CA ARG A 456 9.53 4.58 4.34
C ARG A 456 8.95 5.48 3.25
N ILE A 457 7.72 5.24 2.83
CA ILE A 457 7.08 6.01 1.75
C ILE A 457 6.87 7.47 2.18
N LEU A 458 6.32 7.68 3.38
CA LEU A 458 5.92 9.01 3.83
C LEU A 458 7.11 9.87 4.27
N ASN A 459 8.05 9.27 5.02
CA ASN A 459 9.12 10.00 5.68
C ASN A 459 10.47 9.82 4.96
N ASP A 460 10.94 8.57 4.78
CA ASP A 460 12.27 8.35 4.18
C ASP A 460 12.30 8.89 2.73
N TYR A 461 11.33 8.52 1.89
CA TYR A 461 11.20 9.05 0.54
C TYR A 461 10.45 10.39 0.46
N GLY A 462 10.00 10.92 1.60
CA GLY A 462 9.51 12.28 1.73
C GLY A 462 8.19 12.59 1.03
N LEU A 463 7.29 11.61 0.78
CA LEU A 463 6.01 11.86 0.12
C LEU A 463 5.16 12.93 0.84
N HIS A 464 5.19 12.98 2.19
CA HIS A 464 4.48 14.01 2.96
C HIS A 464 5.07 15.42 2.77
N HIS A 465 6.34 15.53 2.42
CA HIS A 465 7.01 16.81 2.20
C HIS A 465 6.86 17.32 0.76
N MET A 466 6.30 16.49 -0.14
CA MET A 466 6.10 16.86 -1.53
C MET A 466 4.85 17.74 -1.66
N MET A 467 5.04 18.94 -2.22
CA MET A 467 3.98 19.92 -2.47
C MET A 467 3.17 19.54 -3.72
N ILE A 468 2.64 18.33 -3.74
CA ILE A 468 1.85 17.79 -4.84
C ILE A 468 0.35 17.86 -4.54
N HIS A 469 -0.42 18.08 -5.59
CA HIS A 469 -1.87 17.96 -5.61
C HIS A 469 -2.25 16.85 -6.56
N ARG A 470 -3.51 16.43 -6.49
CA ARG A 470 -4.15 15.46 -7.36
C ARG A 470 -3.81 14.01 -7.02
N LYS A 471 -4.83 13.17 -7.03
CA LYS A 471 -4.72 11.75 -6.66
C LYS A 471 -3.79 10.98 -7.59
N ASP A 472 -3.85 11.25 -8.89
CA ASP A 472 -3.01 10.62 -9.92
C ASP A 472 -1.52 10.81 -9.66
N HIS A 473 -1.10 12.01 -9.26
CA HIS A 473 0.28 12.31 -8.87
C HIS A 473 0.68 11.55 -7.62
N TYR A 474 -0.15 11.55 -6.56
CA TYR A 474 0.13 10.77 -5.35
C TYR A 474 0.32 9.28 -5.67
N SER A 475 -0.57 8.70 -6.49
CA SER A 475 -0.48 7.31 -6.91
C SER A 475 0.79 7.02 -7.73
N PHE A 476 1.14 7.91 -8.67
CA PHE A 476 2.37 7.77 -9.47
C PHE A 476 3.62 7.84 -8.59
N TYR A 477 3.70 8.83 -7.71
CA TYR A 477 4.85 9.05 -6.83
C TYR A 477 5.03 7.87 -5.87
N ALA A 478 3.96 7.42 -5.22
CA ALA A 478 4.02 6.22 -4.38
C ALA A 478 4.46 4.98 -5.16
N THR A 479 4.01 4.83 -6.42
CA THR A 479 4.46 3.73 -7.29
C THR A 479 5.97 3.80 -7.55
N MET A 480 6.52 4.98 -7.88
CA MET A 480 7.96 5.15 -8.11
C MET A 480 8.77 4.90 -6.83
N ILE A 481 8.27 5.36 -5.68
CA ILE A 481 8.87 5.09 -4.37
C ILE A 481 8.84 3.59 -4.07
N GLY A 482 7.72 2.91 -4.35
CA GLY A 482 7.60 1.46 -4.23
C GLY A 482 8.66 0.74 -5.06
N ILE A 483 8.90 1.18 -6.30
CA ILE A 483 9.98 0.65 -7.14
C ILE A 483 11.34 0.86 -6.46
N CYS A 484 11.60 2.04 -5.90
CA CYS A 484 12.85 2.31 -5.18
C CYS A 484 13.02 1.38 -3.97
N ILE A 485 11.95 1.08 -3.23
CA ILE A 485 11.98 0.11 -2.12
C ILE A 485 12.35 -1.30 -2.63
N HIS A 486 11.84 -1.72 -3.78
CA HIS A 486 12.27 -2.97 -4.40
C HIS A 486 13.74 -2.94 -4.81
N LEU A 487 14.22 -1.84 -5.39
CA LEU A 487 15.62 -1.70 -5.80
C LEU A 487 16.57 -1.74 -4.59
N ASP A 488 16.19 -1.13 -3.48
CA ASP A 488 16.92 -1.24 -2.21
C ASP A 488 17.03 -2.69 -1.75
N ALA A 489 15.93 -3.44 -1.81
CA ALA A 489 15.90 -4.84 -1.41
C ALA A 489 16.78 -5.72 -2.32
N ARG A 490 16.73 -5.50 -3.64
CA ARG A 490 17.58 -6.20 -4.63
C ARG A 490 19.05 -5.86 -4.46
N PHE A 491 19.37 -4.58 -4.21
CA PHE A 491 20.73 -4.15 -3.93
C PHE A 491 21.27 -4.78 -2.65
N LYS A 492 20.47 -4.82 -1.58
CA LYS A 492 20.82 -5.52 -0.33
C LYS A 492 21.08 -7.00 -0.58
N GLN A 493 20.27 -7.66 -1.41
CA GLN A 493 20.48 -9.06 -1.76
C GLN A 493 21.80 -9.28 -2.49
N GLN A 494 22.15 -8.44 -3.47
CA GLN A 494 23.40 -8.58 -4.23
C GLN A 494 24.66 -8.29 -3.41
N THR A 495 24.53 -7.53 -2.32
CA THR A 495 25.65 -7.16 -1.44
C THR A 495 25.77 -8.05 -0.19
N ALA A 496 24.74 -8.85 0.10
CA ALA A 496 24.74 -9.83 1.19
C ALA A 496 25.29 -11.21 0.78
N VAL A 497 25.42 -11.46 -0.53
CA VAL A 497 26.18 -12.56 -1.13
C VAL A 497 27.63 -12.11 -1.28
#